data_AF-A0A9Q9SPG1-F1
#
_entry.id   AF-A0A9Q9SPG1-F1
#
_cell.length_a   1.000
_cell.length_b   1.000
_cell.length_c   1.000
_cell.angle_alpha   90.00
_cell.angle_beta   90.00
_cell.angle_gamma   90.00
#
_symmetry.space_group_name_H-M   'P 1'
#
loop_
_entity.id
_entity.type
_entity.pdbx_description
1 polymer ?
#
loop_
_entity_poly.entity_id
_entity_poly.type
_entity_poly.pdbx_seq_one_letter_code
_entity_poly.pdbx_strand_id
1 'polypeptide(L)' 'MNARPPLARAKWPIGCAVASIANVDYATTLTNGATVFEKPSFRLEGDGRWRLTGYVSRQSQNFAQ' A
#
# COMPACT_ATOMS: atom_id res chain seq x y z
N MET A 1 -33.96 -18.67 38.30
CA MET A 1 -32.51 -18.35 38.31
C MET A 1 -31.93 -18.85 37.00
N ASN A 2 -31.49 -17.97 36.11
CA ASN A 2 -30.65 -18.32 34.96
C ASN A 2 -29.90 -17.05 34.55
N ALA A 3 -28.63 -16.95 34.93
CA ALA A 3 -27.76 -15.86 34.54
C ALA A 3 -27.31 -16.06 33.09
N ARG A 4 -27.57 -15.06 32.24
CA ARG A 4 -26.96 -14.99 30.90
C ARG A 4 -25.51 -14.52 31.09
N PRO A 5 -24.49 -15.22 30.58
CA PRO A 5 -23.12 -14.78 30.72
C PRO A 5 -22.92 -13.44 29.98
N PRO A 6 -22.16 -12.48 30.55
CA PRO A 6 -21.91 -11.23 29.86
C PRO A 6 -21.06 -11.48 28.63
N LEU A 7 -21.49 -10.96 27.48
CA LEU A 7 -20.69 -10.91 26.27
C LEU A 7 -19.38 -10.19 26.60
N ALA A 8 -18.29 -10.94 26.69
CA ALA A 8 -16.96 -10.39 26.86
C ALA A 8 -16.72 -9.45 25.68
N ARG A 9 -16.73 -8.15 25.97
CA ARG A 9 -16.43 -7.07 25.05
C ARG A 9 -15.03 -7.34 24.49
N ALA A 10 -14.96 -7.90 23.28
CA ALA A 10 -13.74 -8.04 22.51
C ALA A 10 -13.23 -6.62 22.20
N LYS A 11 -12.49 -6.06 23.15
CA LYS A 11 -11.68 -4.87 22.96
C LYS A 11 -10.49 -5.35 22.15
N TRP A 12 -10.63 -5.37 20.83
CA TRP A 12 -9.52 -5.61 19.91
C TRP A 12 -8.37 -4.68 20.33
N PRO A 13 -7.23 -5.20 20.82
CA PRO A 13 -6.05 -4.38 20.93
C PRO A 13 -5.60 -4.17 19.49
N ILE A 14 -6.09 -3.12 18.86
CA ILE A 14 -5.59 -2.66 17.56
C ILE A 14 -4.21 -2.07 17.83
N GLY A 15 -3.25 -2.95 18.09
CA GLY A 15 -1.82 -2.68 18.18
C GLY A 15 -1.06 -3.40 17.06
N CYS A 16 -1.77 -4.00 16.10
CA CYS A 16 -1.15 -4.49 14.88
C CYS A 16 -1.17 -3.33 13.89
N ALA A 17 -0.03 -2.66 13.70
CA ALA A 17 0.17 -1.82 12.52
C ALA A 17 -0.09 -2.73 11.31
N VAL A 18 -1.23 -2.54 10.65
CA VAL A 18 -1.55 -3.27 9.42
C VAL A 18 -0.44 -2.95 8.43
N ALA A 19 0.33 -3.97 8.05
CA ALA A 19 1.36 -3.85 7.03
C ALA A 19 0.73 -3.16 5.82
N SER A 20 1.17 -1.92 5.56
CA SER A 20 0.55 -1.06 4.56
C SER A 20 1.35 -1.13 3.28
N ILE A 21 0.67 -1.20 2.14
CA ILE A 21 1.27 -1.20 0.81
C ILE A 21 0.72 0.00 0.06
N ALA A 22 1.61 0.75 -0.59
CA ALA A 22 1.26 1.88 -1.45
C ALA A 22 1.80 1.63 -2.86
N ASN A 23 0.99 1.88 -3.88
CA ASN A 23 1.44 1.93 -5.27
C ASN A 23 1.20 3.35 -5.77
N VAL A 24 2.21 3.95 -6.39
CA VAL A 24 2.10 5.29 -6.98
C VAL A 24 2.18 5.12 -8.49
N ASP A 25 1.26 5.69 -9.25
CA ASP A 25 1.39 5.83 -10.69
C ASP A 25 1.85 7.26 -10.99
N TYR A 26 3.06 7.39 -11.54
CA TYR A 26 3.71 8.65 -11.85
C TYR A 26 3.94 8.77 -13.35
N ALA A 27 3.82 9.97 -13.91
CA ALA A 27 4.05 10.24 -15.32
C ALA A 27 5.15 11.29 -15.45
N THR A 28 6.23 10.93 -16.12
CA THR A 28 7.41 11.77 -16.33
C THR A 28 7.52 12.13 -17.80
N THR A 29 7.43 13.43 -18.12
CA THR A 29 7.77 13.94 -19.45
C THR A 29 9.29 14.16 -19.53
N LEU A 30 9.94 13.46 -20.45
CA LEU A 30 11.38 13.56 -20.69
C LEU A 30 11.71 14.81 -21.50
N THR A 31 12.98 15.22 -21.49
CA THR A 31 13.47 16.37 -22.26
C THR A 31 13.31 16.22 -23.77
N ASN A 32 13.19 14.99 -24.28
CA ASN A 32 12.92 14.70 -25.68
C ASN A 32 11.43 14.70 -26.04
N GLY A 33 10.54 15.08 -25.10
CA GLY A 33 9.09 15.13 -25.31
C GLY A 33 8.37 13.79 -25.16
N ALA A 34 9.08 12.68 -24.93
CA ALA A 34 8.44 11.40 -24.63
C ALA A 34 7.89 11.38 -23.19
N THR A 35 6.82 10.61 -22.96
CA THR A 35 6.28 10.37 -21.62
C THR A 35 6.59 8.94 -21.19
N VAL A 36 7.12 8.78 -19.97
CA VAL A 36 7.29 7.50 -19.30
C VAL A 36 6.34 7.44 -18.12
N PHE A 37 5.69 6.29 -17.93
CA PHE A 37 4.83 6.02 -16.78
C PHE A 37 5.54 5.07 -15.84
N GLU A 38 5.58 5.41 -14.56
CA GLU A 38 6.32 4.68 -13.54
C GLU A 38 5.35 4.22 -12.47
N LYS A 39 5.45 2.94 -12.07
CA LYS A 39 4.68 2.39 -10.96
C LYS A 39 5.59 1.85 -9.86
N PRO A 40 6.11 2.72 -8.97
CA PRO A 40 6.79 2.28 -7.75
C PRO A 40 5.80 1.72 -6.71
N SER A 41 6.22 0.65 -6.06
CA SER A 41 5.49 -0.02 -4.97
C SER A 41 6.27 0.10 -3.68
N PHE A 42 5.60 0.48 -2.60
CA PHE A 42 6.17 0.65 -1.28
C PHE A 42 5.50 -0.22 -0.24
N ARG A 43 6.28 -0.66 0.75
CA ARG A 43 5.81 -1.34 1.95
C ARG A 43 6.18 -0.52 3.16
N LEU A 44 5.23 -0.34 4.07
CA LEU A 44 5.49 0.20 5.39
C LEU A 44 6.08 -0.92 6.24
N GLU A 45 7.34 -0.76 6.64
CA GLU A 45 8.03 -1.69 7.52
C GLU A 45 7.69 -1.44 8.98
N GLY A 46 8.01 -2.40 9.86
CA GLY A 46 7.74 -2.32 11.30
C GLY A 46 8.48 -1.18 12.03
N ASP A 47 9.49 -0.58 11.40
CA ASP A 47 10.20 0.61 11.88
C ASP A 47 9.47 1.93 11.52
N GLY A 48 8.29 1.84 10.89
CA GLY A 48 7.50 2.99 10.47
C GLY A 48 8.04 3.68 9.21
N ARG A 49 9.04 3.09 8.53
CA ARG A 49 9.59 3.64 7.29
C ARG A 49 9.00 2.93 6.08
N TRP A 50 8.74 3.72 5.05
CA TRP A 50 8.41 3.19 3.74
C TRP A 50 9.67 2.70 3.02
N ARG A 51 9.61 1.48 2.50
CA ARG A 51 10.65 0.90 1.64
C ARG A 51 10.09 0.65 0.26
N LEU A 52 10.85 1.03 -0.77
CA LEU A 52 10.54 0.66 -2.15
C LEU A 52 10.76 -0.84 -2.31
N THR A 53 9.72 -1.57 -2.70
CA THR A 53 9.75 -3.03 -2.88
C THR A 53 9.59 -3.46 -4.33
N GLY A 54 9.19 -2.55 -5.21
CA GLY A 54 9.03 -2.86 -6.63
C GLY A 54 9.03 -1.60 -7.48
N TYR A 55 9.44 -1.75 -8.73
CA TYR A 55 9.46 -0.66 -9.71
C TYR A 55 9.19 -1.23 -11.10
N VAL A 56 8.25 -0.61 -11.81
CA VAL A 56 7.90 -0.95 -13.19
C VAL A 56 7.84 0.35 -14.00
N SER A 57 8.69 0.47 -15.01
CA SER A 57 8.61 1.53 -16.02
C SER A 57 7.78 1.07 -17.22
N ARG A 58 6.93 1.94 -17.74
CA ARG A 58 6.04 1.67 -18.87
C ARG A 58 6.09 2.81 -19.87
N GLN A 59 6.09 2.48 -21.16
CA GLN A 59 5.97 3.48 -22.24
C GLN A 59 4.50 3.86 -22.53
N SER A 60 3.55 3.08 -22.02
CA SER A 60 2.11 3.33 -22.14
C SER A 60 1.46 3.28 -20.76
N GLN A 61 0.44 4.13 -20.57
CA GLN A 61 -0.33 4.19 -19.32
C GLN A 61 -1.15 2.91 -19.12
N ASN A 62 -1.63 2.30 -20.21
CA ASN A 62 -2.40 1.07 -20.18
C ASN A 62 -1.47 -0.13 -20.04
N PHE A 63 -1.34 -0.62 -18.81
CA PHE A 63 -0.97 -2.01 -18.58
C PHE A 63 -2.28 -2.82 -18.61
N ALA A 64 -2.52 -3.56 -19.68
CA ALA A 64 -3.44 -4.69 -19.58
C ALA A 64 -2.83 -5.63 -18.53
N GLN A 65 -3.60 -5.87 -17.46
CA GLN A 65 -3.20 -6.65 -16.30
C GLN A 65 -2.89 -8.11 -16.65
#